data_AF-A0A914TZ62-F1
#
_entry.id   AF-A0A914TZ62-F1
#
_cell.length_a   1.000
_cell.length_b   1.000
_cell.length_c   1.000
_cell.angle_alpha   90.00
_cell.angle_beta   90.00
_cell.angle_gamma   90.00
#
_symmetry.space_group_name_H-M   'P 1'
#
loop_
_entity.id
_entity.type
_entity.pdbx_description
1 polymer ?
#
loop_
_entity_poly.entity_id
_entity_poly.type
_entity_poly.pdbx_seq_one_letter_code
_entity_poly.pdbx_strand_id
1 'polypeptide(L)'
;MFSSKLFVLLFLVSIFENVKLQRNGFGFFEKIYDLDKSLTPIEREKVREIGNNSTATKQEIIDNLRTFFHGIGGNPEEKFNSLAEMYRTKIAEISEKIKEQQLSMDNENAKEIFENAAKIHQNMNITFAEEQKQIKEILKNATPEVKRKIEHIFWHSSKNHKISNN
;
A
#
# COMPACT_ATOMS: atom_id res chain seq x y z
N MET A 1 7.19 3.46 40.48
CA MET A 1 5.80 3.36 40.02
C MET A 1 5.59 4.36 38.89
N PHE A 2 5.84 3.96 37.64
CA PHE A 2 5.55 4.81 36.49
C PHE A 2 4.09 4.58 36.08
N SER A 3 3.33 5.66 35.98
CA SER A 3 1.90 5.65 35.66
C SER A 3 1.67 4.98 34.30
N SER A 4 0.74 4.01 34.25
CA SER A 4 0.34 3.26 33.05
C SER A 4 -0.05 4.15 31.86
N LYS A 5 -0.40 5.41 32.12
CA LYS A 5 -0.72 6.41 31.09
C LYS A 5 0.50 6.87 30.28
N LEU A 6 1.71 6.83 30.86
CA LEU A 6 2.94 7.22 30.16
C LEU A 6 3.42 6.13 29.19
N PHE A 7 3.13 4.86 29.51
CA PHE A 7 3.44 3.71 28.66
C PHE A 7 2.52 3.66 27.43
N VAL A 8 1.24 3.99 27.59
CA VAL A 8 0.28 4.10 26.48
C VAL A 8 0.64 5.26 25.55
N LEU A 9 1.11 6.40 26.09
CA LEU A 9 1.54 7.53 25.26
C LEU A 9 2.81 7.21 24.47
N LEU A 10 3.79 6.52 25.07
CA LEU A 10 5.00 6.07 24.39
C LEU A 10 4.73 4.94 23.39
N PHE A 11 3.74 4.08 23.65
CA PHE A 11 3.29 3.03 22.71
C PHE A 11 2.56 3.63 21.51
N LEU A 12 1.74 4.66 21.71
CA LEU A 12 1.09 5.41 20.62
C LEU A 12 2.09 6.21 19.78
N VAL A 13 3.14 6.77 20.40
CA VAL A 13 4.22 7.46 19.66
C VAL A 13 5.10 6.47 18.88
N SER A 14 5.39 5.29 19.45
CA SER A 14 6.15 4.23 18.75
C SER A 14 5.37 3.60 17.61
N ILE A 15 4.04 3.49 17.71
CA ILE A 15 3.16 3.15 16.58
C ILE A 15 3.24 4.27 15.53
N PHE A 16 3.22 5.54 15.92
CA PHE A 16 3.29 6.64 14.95
C PHE A 16 4.62 6.74 14.19
N GLU A 17 5.76 6.31 14.76
CA GLU A 17 7.05 6.34 14.04
C GLU A 17 7.26 5.14 13.11
N ASN A 18 6.83 3.94 13.48
CA ASN A 18 6.87 2.78 12.57
C ASN A 18 5.74 2.83 11.51
N VAL A 19 4.59 3.42 11.83
CA VAL A 19 3.49 3.65 10.88
C VAL A 19 3.81 4.79 9.90
N LYS A 20 4.73 5.70 10.19
CA LYS A 20 5.19 6.71 9.20
C LYS A 20 5.91 6.08 8.00
N LEU A 21 6.55 4.93 8.17
CA LEU A 21 7.19 4.20 7.07
C LEU A 21 6.19 3.39 6.22
N GLN A 22 5.02 3.04 6.77
CA GLN A 22 3.93 2.40 6.03
C GLN A 22 2.84 3.37 5.54
N ARG A 23 2.72 4.59 6.10
CA ARG A 23 1.71 5.59 5.71
C ARG A 23 1.83 6.13 4.30
N ASN A 24 2.97 5.92 3.64
CA ASN A 24 3.10 6.36 2.25
C ASN A 24 2.65 5.26 1.28
N GLY A 25 2.72 3.98 1.65
CA GLY A 25 2.35 2.85 0.80
C GLY A 25 0.87 2.52 0.86
N PHE A 26 0.11 3.01 -0.12
CA PHE A 26 -1.21 2.52 -0.53
C PHE A 26 -2.41 2.84 0.36
N GLY A 27 -3.30 3.67 -0.18
CA GLY A 27 -4.67 3.88 0.32
C GLY A 27 -5.56 2.61 0.38
N PHE A 28 -5.02 1.42 0.12
CA PHE A 28 -5.68 0.14 0.40
C PHE A 28 -5.89 -0.08 1.89
N PHE A 29 -4.84 0.09 2.70
CA PHE A 29 -4.94 -0.09 4.15
C PHE A 29 -5.72 1.05 4.81
N GLU A 30 -5.69 2.26 4.23
CA GLU A 30 -6.59 3.34 4.65
C GLU A 30 -8.06 3.02 4.35
N LYS A 31 -8.38 2.33 3.24
CA LYS A 31 -9.76 1.91 2.96
C LYS A 31 -10.20 0.68 3.75
N ILE A 32 -9.26 -0.17 4.20
CA ILE A 32 -9.55 -1.19 5.22
C ILE A 32 -10.01 -0.53 6.54
N TYR A 33 -9.57 0.71 6.83
CA TYR A 33 -10.08 1.46 7.99
C TYR A 33 -11.58 1.78 7.89
N ASP A 34 -12.16 1.90 6.70
CA ASP A 34 -13.62 2.06 6.58
C ASP A 34 -14.38 0.73 6.78
N LEU A 35 -13.71 -0.39 6.52
CA LEU A 35 -14.18 -1.75 6.84
C LEU A 35 -14.17 -2.00 8.38
N ASP A 36 -13.24 -1.36 9.09
CA ASP A 36 -13.00 -1.40 10.54
C ASP A 36 -14.25 -1.10 11.37
N LYS A 37 -15.15 -0.26 10.84
CA LYS A 37 -16.39 0.17 11.53
C LYS A 37 -17.43 -0.95 11.63
N SER A 38 -17.40 -1.93 10.73
CA SER A 38 -18.29 -3.11 10.77
C SER A 38 -17.72 -4.28 11.57
N LEU A 39 -16.50 -4.17 12.08
CA LEU A 39 -15.80 -5.23 12.78
C LEU A 39 -15.87 -5.07 14.31
N THR A 40 -15.82 -6.18 15.01
CA THR A 40 -15.58 -6.23 16.45
C THR A 40 -14.13 -5.85 16.77
N PRO A 41 -13.80 -5.44 18.00
CA PRO A 41 -12.41 -5.15 18.38
C PRO A 41 -11.43 -6.30 18.12
N ILE A 42 -11.89 -7.55 18.32
CA ILE A 42 -11.07 -8.75 18.10
C ILE A 42 -10.80 -8.96 16.62
N GLU A 43 -11.82 -8.81 15.77
CA GLU A 43 -11.66 -8.93 14.32
C GLU A 43 -10.75 -7.84 13.74
N ARG A 44 -10.88 -6.59 14.24
CA ARG A 44 -9.98 -5.50 13.87
C ARG A 44 -8.53 -5.80 14.19
N GLU A 45 -8.26 -6.34 15.37
CA GLU A 45 -6.91 -6.71 15.76
C GLU A 45 -6.36 -7.82 14.85
N LYS A 46 -7.20 -8.78 14.45
CA LYS A 46 -6.78 -9.82 13.52
C LYS A 46 -6.45 -9.27 12.14
N VAL A 47 -7.25 -8.34 11.62
CA VAL A 47 -6.96 -7.63 10.36
C VAL A 47 -5.62 -6.89 10.44
N ARG A 48 -5.34 -6.22 11.55
CA ARG A 48 -4.05 -5.54 11.77
C ARG A 48 -2.89 -6.51 11.84
N GLU A 49 -3.04 -7.63 12.55
CA GLU A 49 -2.02 -8.68 12.63
C GLU A 49 -1.65 -9.20 11.23
N ILE A 50 -2.66 -9.50 10.40
CA ILE A 50 -2.45 -9.97 9.02
C ILE A 50 -1.78 -8.89 8.18
N GLY A 51 -2.28 -7.64 8.23
CA GLY A 51 -1.74 -6.53 7.43
C GLY A 51 -0.34 -6.08 7.83
N ASN A 52 0.03 -6.24 9.11
CA ASN A 52 1.35 -5.87 9.63
C ASN A 52 2.38 -7.00 9.54
N ASN A 53 2.03 -8.15 8.94
CA ASN A 53 2.96 -9.24 8.75
C ASN A 53 4.06 -8.86 7.74
N SER A 54 5.19 -8.37 8.26
CA SER A 54 6.31 -7.88 7.46
C SER A 54 7.01 -8.94 6.59
N THR A 55 6.82 -10.22 6.88
CA THR A 55 7.42 -11.32 6.12
C THR A 55 6.48 -11.88 5.06
N ALA A 56 5.20 -11.53 5.10
CA ALA A 56 4.23 -11.94 4.10
C ALA A 56 4.32 -11.06 2.85
N THR A 57 4.24 -11.70 1.69
CA THR A 57 4.12 -11.03 0.40
C THR A 57 2.80 -10.27 0.30
N LYS A 58 2.73 -9.31 -0.63
CA LYS A 58 1.48 -8.57 -0.90
C LYS A 58 0.32 -9.51 -1.21
N GLN A 59 0.56 -10.59 -1.97
CA GLN A 59 -0.44 -11.60 -2.29
C GLN A 59 -0.90 -12.38 -1.05
N GLU A 60 0.05 -12.87 -0.23
CA GLU A 60 -0.28 -13.61 0.99
C GLU A 60 -1.08 -12.77 1.99
N ILE A 61 -0.79 -11.47 2.11
CA ILE A 61 -1.59 -10.57 2.95
C ILE A 61 -3.04 -10.53 2.45
N ILE A 62 -3.26 -10.36 1.14
CA ILE A 62 -4.59 -10.33 0.54
C ILE A 62 -5.31 -11.66 0.73
N ASP A 63 -4.63 -12.78 0.54
CA ASP A 63 -5.23 -14.11 0.65
C ASP A 63 -5.59 -14.44 2.10
N ASN A 64 -4.72 -14.11 3.05
CA ASN A 64 -5.01 -14.27 4.48
C ASN A 64 -6.20 -13.41 4.92
N LEU A 65 -6.27 -12.16 4.44
CA LEU A 65 -7.44 -11.30 4.69
C LEU A 65 -8.69 -11.88 4.04
N ARG A 66 -8.61 -12.41 2.81
CA ARG A 66 -9.74 -13.05 2.12
C ARG A 66 -10.27 -14.23 2.93
N THR A 67 -9.40 -15.13 3.37
CA THR A 67 -9.78 -16.28 4.21
C THR A 67 -10.44 -15.81 5.50
N PHE A 68 -9.88 -14.78 6.14
CA PHE A 68 -10.45 -14.21 7.36
C PHE A 68 -11.85 -13.64 7.14
N PHE A 69 -12.05 -12.79 6.12
CA PHE A 69 -13.35 -12.18 5.83
C PHE A 69 -14.39 -13.18 5.35
N HIS A 70 -13.98 -14.22 4.61
CA HIS A 70 -14.86 -15.33 4.26
C HIS A 70 -15.37 -16.08 5.50
N GLY A 71 -14.53 -16.24 6.53
CA GLY A 71 -14.94 -16.83 7.81
C GLY A 71 -15.94 -15.99 8.61
N ILE A 72 -15.93 -14.67 8.44
CA ILE A 72 -16.93 -13.75 9.02
C ILE A 72 -18.23 -13.79 8.22
N GLY A 73 -18.12 -13.80 6.89
CA GLY A 73 -19.25 -13.78 5.96
C GLY A 73 -19.98 -12.44 5.89
N GLY A 74 -21.00 -12.38 5.03
CA GLY A 74 -21.92 -11.25 4.92
C GLY A 74 -21.27 -9.95 4.44
N ASN A 75 -21.72 -8.82 4.97
CA ASN A 75 -21.30 -7.49 4.52
C ASN A 75 -19.78 -7.22 4.62
N PRO A 76 -19.07 -7.63 5.70
CA PRO A 76 -17.60 -7.53 5.74
C PRO A 76 -16.89 -8.28 4.60
N GLU A 77 -17.37 -9.47 4.22
CA GLU A 77 -16.83 -10.25 3.12
C GLU A 77 -17.02 -9.56 1.77
N GLU A 78 -18.24 -9.12 1.47
CA GLU A 78 -18.56 -8.43 0.22
C GLU A 78 -17.73 -7.16 0.05
N LYS A 79 -17.62 -6.36 1.13
CA LYS A 79 -16.81 -5.15 1.13
C LYS A 79 -15.33 -5.47 0.95
N PHE A 80 -14.80 -6.51 1.61
CA PHE A 80 -13.41 -6.89 1.41
C PHE A 80 -13.14 -7.33 -0.04
N ASN A 81 -14.02 -8.14 -0.62
CA ASN A 81 -13.89 -8.56 -2.03
C ASN A 81 -13.87 -7.35 -2.98
N SER A 82 -14.74 -6.36 -2.73
CA SER A 82 -14.73 -5.09 -3.47
C SER A 82 -13.42 -4.31 -3.28
N LEU A 83 -12.91 -4.21 -2.05
CA LEU A 83 -11.62 -3.56 -1.76
C LEU A 83 -10.45 -4.27 -2.45
N ALA A 84 -10.43 -5.60 -2.43
CA ALA A 84 -9.39 -6.41 -3.05
C ALA A 84 -9.35 -6.22 -4.58
N GLU A 85 -10.51 -6.12 -5.23
CA GLU A 85 -10.53 -5.81 -6.67
C GLU A 85 -10.15 -4.38 -6.98
N MET A 86 -10.63 -3.40 -6.21
CA MET A 86 -10.17 -2.01 -6.38
C MET A 86 -8.65 -1.90 -6.25
N TYR A 87 -8.04 -2.67 -5.35
CA TYR A 87 -6.58 -2.70 -5.19
C TYR A 87 -5.86 -3.22 -6.43
N ARG A 88 -6.33 -4.33 -7.00
CA ARG A 88 -5.78 -4.90 -8.25
C ARG A 88 -5.89 -3.92 -9.40
N THR A 89 -7.07 -3.30 -9.57
CA THR A 89 -7.28 -2.23 -10.55
C THR A 89 -6.33 -1.07 -10.31
N LYS A 90 -6.11 -0.69 -9.05
CA LYS A 90 -5.22 0.43 -8.73
C LYS A 90 -3.76 0.16 -9.07
N ILE A 91 -3.28 -1.06 -8.84
CA ILE A 91 -1.94 -1.48 -9.27
C ILE A 91 -1.82 -1.36 -10.79
N ALA A 92 -2.84 -1.83 -11.52
CA ALA A 92 -2.86 -1.73 -12.98
C ALA A 92 -2.83 -0.27 -13.46
N GLU A 93 -3.68 0.60 -12.91
CA GLU A 93 -3.72 2.04 -13.22
C GLU A 93 -2.38 2.75 -12.96
N ILE A 94 -1.75 2.48 -11.82
CA ILE A 94 -0.46 3.08 -11.47
C ILE A 94 0.60 2.61 -12.47
N SER A 95 0.60 1.32 -12.80
CA SER A 95 1.56 0.75 -13.74
C SER A 95 1.38 1.29 -15.16
N GLU A 96 0.13 1.52 -15.57
CA GLU A 96 -0.19 2.16 -16.85
C GLU A 96 0.32 3.61 -16.88
N LYS A 97 0.08 4.40 -15.84
CA LYS A 97 0.63 5.77 -15.73
C LYS A 97 2.16 5.79 -15.78
N ILE A 98 2.82 4.82 -15.16
CA ILE A 98 4.28 4.68 -15.23
C ILE A 98 4.71 4.40 -16.68
N LYS A 99 4.00 3.54 -17.41
CA LYS A 99 4.26 3.25 -18.83
C LYS A 99 3.99 4.46 -19.74
N GLU A 100 2.92 5.20 -19.52
CA GLU A 100 2.64 6.43 -20.27
C GLU A 100 3.78 7.46 -20.12
N GLN A 101 4.26 7.63 -18.88
CA GLN A 101 5.39 8.51 -18.61
C GLN A 101 6.69 7.97 -19.24
N GLN A 102 6.91 6.66 -19.22
CA GLN A 102 8.02 6.02 -19.92
C GLN A 102 8.03 6.38 -21.40
N LEU A 103 6.89 6.30 -22.09
CA LEU A 103 6.77 6.60 -23.52
C LEU A 103 7.11 8.07 -23.85
N SER A 104 6.92 8.98 -22.89
CA SER A 104 7.25 10.40 -23.05
C SER A 104 8.73 10.76 -22.81
N MET A 105 9.56 9.80 -22.39
CA MET A 105 10.98 10.05 -22.12
C MET A 105 11.80 9.87 -23.39
N ASP A 106 12.71 10.79 -23.67
CA ASP A 106 13.70 10.61 -24.74
C ASP A 106 14.95 9.85 -24.26
N ASN A 107 15.15 9.77 -22.94
CA ASN A 107 16.32 9.15 -22.33
C ASN A 107 16.07 7.66 -22.04
N GLU A 108 16.84 6.77 -22.67
CA GLU A 108 16.71 5.32 -22.52
C GLU A 108 16.93 4.82 -21.08
N ASN A 109 17.89 5.40 -20.35
CA ASN A 109 18.11 5.08 -18.94
C ASN A 109 16.90 5.49 -18.08
N ALA A 110 16.27 6.64 -18.38
CA ALA A 110 15.02 7.01 -17.72
C ALA A 110 13.91 6.00 -18.03
N LYS A 111 13.74 5.59 -19.30
CA LYS A 111 12.74 4.60 -19.69
C LYS A 111 12.89 3.29 -18.92
N GLU A 112 14.12 2.79 -18.82
CA GLU A 112 14.43 1.56 -18.08
C GLU A 112 14.06 1.69 -16.59
N ILE A 113 14.33 2.83 -15.97
CA ILE A 113 13.95 3.09 -14.57
C ILE A 113 12.42 3.09 -14.41
N PHE A 114 11.66 3.71 -15.31
CA PHE A 114 10.19 3.64 -15.28
C PHE A 114 9.68 2.21 -15.48
N GLU A 115 10.23 1.47 -16.44
CA GLU A 115 9.82 0.08 -16.71
C GLU A 115 10.06 -0.82 -15.49
N ASN A 116 11.25 -0.73 -14.89
CA ASN A 116 11.60 -1.49 -13.69
C ASN A 116 10.71 -1.09 -12.51
N ALA A 117 10.40 0.19 -12.35
CA ALA A 117 9.47 0.65 -11.31
C ALA A 117 8.07 0.04 -11.47
N ALA A 118 7.54 -0.03 -12.70
CA ALA A 118 6.26 -0.68 -12.97
C ALA A 118 6.30 -2.18 -12.64
N LYS A 119 7.34 -2.89 -13.11
CA LYS A 119 7.49 -4.34 -12.86
C LYS A 119 7.57 -4.67 -11.37
N ILE A 120 8.38 -3.93 -10.62
CA ILE A 120 8.51 -4.10 -9.17
C ILE A 120 7.15 -3.86 -8.50
N HIS A 121 6.43 -2.82 -8.91
CA HIS A 121 5.15 -2.49 -8.33
C HIS A 121 4.07 -3.55 -8.57
N GLN A 122 4.02 -4.10 -9.79
CA GLN A 122 3.10 -5.18 -10.16
C GLN A 122 3.44 -6.53 -9.52
N ASN A 123 4.66 -6.68 -9.01
CA ASN A 123 5.08 -7.94 -8.41
C ASN A 123 4.36 -8.17 -7.08
N MET A 124 3.40 -9.09 -7.07
CA MET A 124 2.61 -9.45 -5.89
C MET A 124 3.33 -10.46 -4.98
N ASN A 125 4.43 -11.05 -5.44
CA ASN A 125 5.20 -12.10 -4.76
C ASN A 125 6.36 -11.54 -3.93
N ILE A 126 6.36 -10.25 -3.66
CA ILE A 126 7.32 -9.58 -2.78
C ILE A 126 6.57 -8.92 -1.63
N THR A 127 7.27 -8.70 -0.53
CA THR A 127 6.78 -7.89 0.59
C THR A 127 6.75 -6.40 0.23
N PHE A 128 5.96 -5.60 0.96
CA PHE A 128 5.99 -4.14 0.80
C PHE A 128 7.38 -3.55 1.11
N ALA A 129 8.13 -4.14 2.04
CA ALA A 129 9.48 -3.70 2.38
C ALA A 129 10.46 -3.94 1.22
N GLU A 130 10.36 -5.10 0.57
CA GLU A 130 11.17 -5.43 -0.61
C GLU A 130 10.82 -4.55 -1.80
N GLU A 131 9.53 -4.27 -2.04
CA GLU A 131 9.10 -3.32 -3.06
C GLU A 131 9.76 -1.95 -2.84
N GLN A 132 9.64 -1.38 -1.64
CA GLN A 132 10.27 -0.10 -1.31
C GLN A 132 11.79 -0.14 -1.48
N LYS A 133 12.44 -1.23 -1.07
CA LYS A 133 13.89 -1.40 -1.22
C LYS A 133 14.28 -1.41 -2.70
N GLN A 134 13.61 -2.22 -3.52
CA GLN A 134 13.90 -2.33 -4.94
C GLN A 134 13.63 -1.00 -5.69
N ILE A 135 12.52 -0.32 -5.38
CA ILE A 135 12.23 1.02 -5.93
C ILE A 135 13.32 2.03 -5.54
N LYS A 136 13.77 2.04 -4.27
CA LYS A 136 14.86 2.94 -3.83
C LYS A 136 16.18 2.65 -4.56
N GLU A 137 16.50 1.39 -4.79
CA GLU A 137 17.72 0.99 -5.51
C GLU A 137 17.69 1.46 -6.98
N ILE A 138 16.61 1.23 -7.72
CA ILE A 138 16.52 1.70 -9.12
C ILE A 138 16.54 3.24 -9.21
N LEU A 139 16.00 3.92 -8.20
CA LEU A 139 16.01 5.37 -8.15
C LEU A 139 17.37 5.93 -7.76
N LYS A 140 18.29 5.17 -7.13
CA LYS A 140 19.57 5.69 -6.63
C LYS A 140 20.34 6.51 -7.68
N ASN A 141 20.42 5.97 -8.89
CA ASN A 141 21.13 6.56 -10.03
C ASN A 141 20.23 7.39 -10.96
N ALA A 142 18.94 7.51 -10.64
CA ALA A 142 18.01 8.31 -11.42
C ALA A 142 18.27 9.82 -11.22
N THR A 143 18.02 10.60 -12.28
CA THR A 143 18.05 12.06 -12.18
C THR A 143 16.96 12.56 -11.22
N PRO A 144 17.12 13.75 -10.62
CA PRO A 144 16.10 14.32 -9.75
C PRO A 144 14.72 14.46 -10.42
N GLU A 145 14.69 14.68 -11.74
CA GLU A 145 13.44 14.75 -12.50
C GLU A 145 12.73 13.38 -12.55
N VAL A 146 13.45 12.31 -12.92
CA VAL A 146 12.91 10.96 -12.99
C VAL A 146 12.41 10.51 -11.61
N LYS A 147 13.19 10.78 -10.56
CA LYS A 147 12.79 10.53 -9.16
C LYS A 147 11.46 11.20 -8.84
N ARG A 148 11.34 12.52 -9.07
CA ARG A 148 10.13 13.28 -8.77
C ARG A 148 8.92 12.77 -9.54
N LYS A 149 9.07 12.43 -10.83
CA LYS A 149 7.96 11.90 -11.64
C LYS A 149 7.48 10.54 -11.12
N ILE A 150 8.40 9.62 -10.81
CA ILE A 150 8.06 8.31 -10.26
C ILE A 150 7.40 8.45 -8.88
N GLU A 151 8.00 9.23 -7.97
CA GLU A 151 7.42 9.52 -6.66
C GLU A 151 6.05 10.19 -6.76
N HIS A 152 5.85 11.10 -7.72
CA HIS A 152 4.57 11.73 -7.95
C HIS A 152 3.51 10.71 -8.36
N ILE A 153 3.81 9.79 -9.27
CA ILE A 153 2.86 8.76 -9.70
C ILE A 153 2.48 7.84 -8.54
N PHE A 154 3.44 7.38 -7.75
CA PHE A 154 3.19 6.51 -6.60
C PHE A 154 2.42 7.22 -5.47
N TRP A 155 2.79 8.46 -5.13
CA TRP A 155 2.26 9.15 -3.95
C TRP A 155 1.02 10.02 -4.22
N HIS A 156 0.84 10.55 -5.43
CA HIS A 156 -0.33 11.37 -5.76
C HIS A 156 -1.48 10.56 -6.37
N SER A 157 -1.24 9.36 -6.91
CA SER A 157 -2.32 8.46 -7.31
C SER A 157 -3.20 8.00 -6.13
N SER A 158 -2.73 8.17 -4.89
CA SER A 158 -3.47 7.90 -3.65
C SER A 158 -4.47 8.99 -3.26
N LYS A 159 -4.31 10.24 -3.75
CA LYS A 159 -5.12 11.40 -3.31
C LYS A 159 -6.30 11.77 -4.23
N ASN A 160 -6.29 11.32 -5.48
CA ASN A 160 -7.27 11.71 -6.49
C ASN A 160 -8.56 10.87 -6.49
N HIS A 161 -8.87 10.18 -5.40
CA HIS A 161 -10.13 9.46 -5.21
C HIS A 161 -11.02 10.14 -4.15
N LYS A 162 -11.02 11.48 -4.13
CA LYS A 162 -12.22 12.20 -3.68
C LYS A 162 -13.25 12.01 -4.80
N ILE A 163 -14.11 11.04 -4.58
CA ILE A 163 -15.27 10.74 -5.41
C ILE A 163 -16.04 12.06 -5.60
N SER A 164 -16.10 12.51 -6.85
CA SER A 164 -17.20 13.30 -7.37
C SER A 164 -18.47 12.47 -7.20
N ASN A 165 -19.13 12.59 -6.05
CA ASN A 165 -20.53 12.20 -5.91
C ASN A 165 -21.35 13.40 -6.40
N ASN A 166 -21.79 13.32 -7.66
CA ASN A 166 -23.02 13.98 -8.10
C ASN A 166 -24.19 13.05 -7.80
#